data_AF-E2NN26-F1
#
_entry.id   AF-E2NN26-F1
#
_cell.length_a   1.000
_cell.length_b   1.000
_cell.length_c   1.000
_cell.angle_alpha   90.00
_cell.angle_beta   90.00
_cell.angle_gamma   90.00
#
_symmetry.space_group_name_H-M   'P 1'
#
loop_
_entity.id
_entity.type
_entity.pdbx_description
1 polymer ?
#
loop_
_entity_poly.entity_id
_entity_poly.type
_entity_poly.pdbx_seq_one_letter_code
_entity_poly.pdbx_strand_id
1 'polypeptide(L)' 'MKIKTYPEATQELRKIAAFCKQQWGIEIAHRLIETYQRNKKRLSSNPYMAPIEPLLANREYVYRGLVIHKYCK' A
#
# COMPACT_ATOMS: atom_id res chain seq x y z
N MET A 1 2.71 -11.78 12.03
CA MET A 1 2.08 -10.66 12.77
C MET A 1 0.76 -10.28 12.11
N LYS A 2 -0.34 -10.05 12.86
CA LYS A 2 -1.64 -9.66 12.25
C LYS A 2 -1.62 -8.16 11.94
N ILE A 3 -1.70 -7.81 10.65
CA ILE A 3 -1.76 -6.40 10.22
C ILE A 3 -3.16 -5.86 10.51
N LYS A 4 -3.22 -4.81 11.34
CA LYS A 4 -4.42 -3.98 11.48
C LYS A 4 -4.49 -3.01 10.30
N THR A 5 -5.67 -2.86 9.71
CA THR A 5 -5.91 -1.90 8.62
C THR A 5 -6.95 -0.92 9.09
N TYR A 6 -6.61 0.37 9.08
CA TYR A 6 -7.52 1.44 9.44
C TYR A 6 -8.63 1.60 8.37
N PRO A 7 -9.87 1.96 8.75
CA PRO A 7 -10.97 2.17 7.80
C PRO A 7 -10.62 3.15 6.68
N GLU A 8 -9.91 4.23 7.01
CA GLU A 8 -9.46 5.28 6.10
C GLU A 8 -8.55 4.70 5.01
N ALA A 9 -7.62 3.81 5.38
CA ALA A 9 -6.74 3.14 4.42
C ALA A 9 -7.53 2.26 3.44
N THR A 10 -8.65 1.66 3.88
CA THR A 10 -9.53 0.89 3.00
C THR A 10 -10.28 1.79 2.02
N GLN A 11 -10.74 2.95 2.48
CA GLN A 11 -11.42 3.92 1.64
C GLN A 11 -10.48 4.51 0.58
N GLU A 12 -9.25 4.87 0.96
CA GLU A 12 -8.23 5.34 0.02
C GLU A 12 -7.88 4.29 -1.04
N LEU A 13 -7.71 3.03 -0.65
CA LEU A 13 -7.47 1.95 -1.61
C LEU A 13 -8.62 1.82 -2.63
N ARG A 14 -9.88 1.97 -2.19
CA ARG A 14 -11.04 1.96 -3.10
C ARG A 14 -11.03 3.14 -4.06
N LYS A 15 -10.69 4.35 -3.60
CA LYS A 15 -10.58 5.54 -4.47
C LYS A 15 -9.51 5.33 -5.55
N ILE A 16 -8.33 4.83 -5.16
CA ILE A 16 -7.23 4.56 -6.10
C ILE A 16 -7.66 3.48 -7.11
N ALA A 17 -8.29 2.39 -6.65
CA ALA A 17 -8.76 1.34 -7.55
C ALA A 17 -9.84 1.83 -8.53
N ALA A 18 -10.77 2.69 -8.06
CA ALA A 18 -11.78 3.31 -8.91
C ALA A 18 -11.15 4.23 -9.96
N PHE A 19 -10.16 5.04 -9.55
CA PHE A 19 -9.39 5.87 -10.47
C PHE A 19 -8.65 5.02 -11.51
N CYS A 20 -7.96 3.95 -11.09
CA CYS A 20 -7.28 3.04 -12.01
C CYS A 20 -8.23 2.42 -13.02
N LYS A 21 -9.42 2.00 -12.58
CA LYS A 21 -10.46 1.45 -13.46
C LYS A 21 -10.88 2.46 -14.51
N GLN A 22 -11.11 3.72 -14.10
CA GLN A 22 -11.55 4.79 -14.99
C GLN A 22 -10.47 5.19 -16.00
N GLN A 23 -9.19 5.23 -15.59
CA GLN A 23 -8.10 5.72 -16.45
C GLN A 23 -7.51 4.63 -17.35
N TRP A 24 -7.39 3.40 -16.85
CA TRP A 24 -6.62 2.35 -17.52
C TRP A 24 -7.35 1.01 -17.64
N GLY A 25 -8.61 0.93 -17.26
CA GLY A 25 -9.41 -0.29 -17.34
C GLY A 25 -9.38 -1.15 -16.08
N ILE A 26 -10.28 -2.13 -16.05
CA ILE A 26 -10.56 -2.93 -14.85
C ILE A 26 -9.40 -3.87 -14.48
N GLU A 27 -8.63 -4.33 -15.48
CA GLU A 27 -7.47 -5.19 -15.30
C GLU A 27 -6.38 -4.50 -14.46
N ILE A 28 -6.14 -3.20 -14.70
CA ILE A 28 -5.16 -2.42 -13.94
C ILE A 28 -5.62 -2.22 -12.50
N ALA A 29 -6.91 -1.97 -12.28
CA ALA A 29 -7.47 -1.89 -10.94
C ALA A 29 -7.34 -3.22 -10.17
N HIS A 30 -7.59 -4.36 -10.81
CA HIS A 30 -7.36 -5.67 -10.20
C HIS A 30 -5.89 -5.90 -9.87
N ARG A 31 -4.98 -5.62 -10.82
CA ARG A 31 -3.53 -5.76 -10.62
C ARG A 31 -3.02 -4.92 -9.45
N LEU A 32 -3.54 -3.70 -9.28
CA LEU A 32 -3.26 -2.85 -8.11
C LEU A 32 -3.65 -3.55 -6.81
N ILE A 33 -4.89 -4.04 -6.70
CA ILE A 33 -5.41 -4.69 -5.49
C ILE A 33 -4.60 -5.95 -5.17
N GLU A 34 -4.30 -6.79 -6.15
CA GLU A 34 -3.48 -7.98 -5.96
C GLU A 34 -2.07 -7.63 -5.47
N THR A 35 -1.47 -6.58 -6.02
CA THR A 35 -0.13 -6.13 -5.64
C THR A 35 -0.14 -5.56 -4.22
N TYR A 36 -1.19 -4.83 -3.82
CA TYR A 36 -1.40 -4.39 -2.44
C TYR A 36 -1.49 -5.60 -1.50
N GLN A 37 -2.32 -6.61 -1.81
CA GLN A 37 -2.48 -7.79 -0.96
C GLN A 37 -1.19 -8.60 -0.81
N ARG A 38 -0.44 -8.79 -1.91
CA ARG A 38 0.87 -9.46 -1.90
C ARG A 38 1.86 -8.73 -0.99
N ASN A 39 1.95 -7.41 -1.09
CA ASN A 39 2.86 -6.63 -0.25
C ASN A 39 2.40 -6.59 1.22
N LYS A 40 1.09 -6.53 1.49
CA LYS A 40 0.55 -6.69 2.84
C LYS A 40 0.97 -8.03 3.46
N LYS A 41 0.88 -9.13 2.71
CA LYS A 41 1.37 -10.45 3.16
C LYS A 41 2.87 -10.42 3.46
N ARG A 42 3.69 -9.84 2.57
CA ARG A 42 5.15 -9.71 2.79
C ARG A 42 5.46 -8.90 4.05
N LEU A 43 4.77 -7.78 4.26
CA LEU A 43 4.94 -6.92 5.44
C LEU A 43 4.59 -7.66 6.74
N SER A 44 3.61 -8.58 6.70
CA SER A 44 3.22 -9.36 7.88
C SER A 44 4.32 -10.34 8.35
N SER A 45 5.20 -10.74 7.41
CA SER A 45 6.34 -11.64 7.62
C SER A 45 7.67 -10.88 7.79
N ASN A 46 7.78 -9.68 7.22
CA ASN A 46 8.95 -8.82 7.32
C ASN A 46 8.55 -7.36 7.63
N PRO A 47 8.28 -7.02 8.90
CA PRO A 47 7.78 -5.70 9.29
C PRO A 47 8.74 -4.53 9.00
N TYR A 48 10.03 -4.81 8.87
CA TYR A 48 11.08 -3.79 8.69
C TYR A 48 11.57 -3.68 7.24
N MET A 49 10.89 -4.32 6.28
CA MET A 49 11.27 -4.31 4.87
C MET A 49 11.22 -2.92 4.20
N ALA A 50 10.49 -1.99 4.80
CA ALA A 50 10.34 -0.63 4.32
C ALA A 50 11.24 0.33 5.12
N PRO A 51 11.87 1.33 4.48
CA PRO A 51 12.64 2.35 5.19
C PRO A 51 11.74 3.17 6.12
N ILE A 52 12.34 3.77 7.15
CA ILE A 52 11.68 4.80 7.96
C ILE A 52 11.37 5.97 7.04
N GLU A 53 10.14 6.49 7.13
CA GLU A 53 9.68 7.62 6.33
C GLU A 53 10.37 8.91 6.83
N PRO A 54 11.33 9.50 6.08
CA PRO A 54 12.12 10.62 6.59
C PRO A 54 11.27 11.83 6.94
N LEU A 55 10.19 12.07 6.20
CA LEU A 55 9.28 13.19 6.42
C LEU A 55 8.45 13.05 7.71
N LEU A 56 8.41 11.86 8.30
CA LEU A 56 7.66 11.54 9.50
C LEU A 56 8.54 11.07 10.66
N ALA A 57 9.87 11.18 10.54
CA ALA A 57 10.82 10.62 11.51
C ALA A 57 10.69 11.22 12.93
N ASN A 58 10.24 12.47 13.04
CA ASN A 58 10.09 13.19 14.31
C ASN A 58 8.69 13.10 14.92
N ARG A 59 7.85 12.16 14.48
CA ARG A 59 6.50 11.95 15.01
C ARG A 59 6.53 10.94 16.17
N GLU A 60 5.43 10.90 16.92
CA GLU A 60 5.23 9.99 18.07
C GLU A 60 5.46 8.51 17.72
N TYR A 61 5.09 8.10 16.50
CA TYR A 61 5.26 6.74 16.01
C TYR A 61 6.35 6.66 14.95
N VAL A 62 7.01 5.49 14.87
CA VAL A 62 7.96 5.19 13.79
C VAL A 62 7.19 4.80 12.53
N TYR A 63 7.05 5.75 11.61
CA TYR A 63 6.41 5.52 10.32
C TYR A 63 7.40 4.93 9.31
N ARG A 64 6.90 4.02 8.45
CA ARG A 64 7.67 3.40 7.36
C ARG A 64 6.90 3.49 6.05
N GLY A 65 7.59 3.83 4.98
CA GLY A 65 7.02 3.98 3.65
C GLY A 65 7.37 2.80 2.74
N LEU A 66 6.38 2.00 2.35
CA LEU A 66 6.58 0.94 1.34
C LEU A 66 6.05 1.40 -0.01
N VAL A 67 6.96 1.67 -0.95
CA VAL A 67 6.58 2.03 -2.33
C VAL A 67 6.17 0.76 -3.08
N ILE A 68 4.89 0.67 -3.45
CA ILE A 68 4.31 -0.49 -4.17
C ILE A 68 4.43 -0.34 -5.69
N HIS A 69 4.95 0.78 -6.19
CA HIS A 69 4.80 1.15 -7.60
C HIS A 69 6.00 1.91 -8.18
N LYS A 70 7.20 1.32 -8.24
CA LYS A 70 8.26 1.91 -9.08
C LYS A 70 8.13 1.50 -10.56
N TYR A 71 7.67 0.29 -10.84
CA TYR A 71 7.44 -0.20 -12.21
C TYR A 71 6.33 -1.24 -12.22
N CYS A 72 5.11 -0.84 -12.57
CA CYS A 72 4.22 -1.77 -13.27
C CYS A 72 4.81 -1.96 -14.67
N LYS A 73 5.77 -2.88 -14.81
CA LYS A 73 5.97 -3.61 -16.07
C LYS A 73 4.93 -4.70 -16.08
#